data_AF-A0A3B9Y9N6-F1
#
_entry.id   AF-A0A3B9Y9N6-F1
#
_cell.length_a   1.000
_cell.length_b   1.000
_cell.length_c   1.000
_cell.angle_alpha   90.00
_cell.angle_beta   90.00
_cell.angle_gamma   90.00
#
_symmetry.space_group_name_H-M   'P 1'
#
loop_
_entity.id
_entity.type
_entity.pdbx_description
1 polymer ?
#
loop_
_entity_poly.entity_id
_entity_poly.type
_entity_poly.pdbx_seq_one_letter_code
_entity_poly.pdbx_strand_id
1 'polypeptide(L)'
;MIQQMIREEQHSARALHIPEQDLSTEATTQMSAEVARVIEDSRLRRILQMFNRDYLYGQGRFDEYKDGLILKWGDGYSRKHIWATVEDGNLVFETSHFKKC
;
A
#
# COMPACT_ATOMS: atom_id res chain seq x y z
N MET A 1 -2.00 -33.01 6.79
CA MET A 1 -0.64 -32.50 6.48
C MET A 1 -0.63 -31.09 5.91
N ILE A 2 -1.51 -30.72 4.97
CA ILE A 2 -1.55 -29.34 4.41
C ILE A 2 -1.93 -28.27 5.45
N GLN A 3 -2.88 -28.56 6.35
CA GLN A 3 -3.29 -27.61 7.39
C GLN A 3 -2.19 -27.25 8.40
N GLN A 4 -1.16 -28.09 8.53
CA GLN A 4 -0.06 -27.86 9.45
C GLN A 4 0.96 -26.89 8.84
N MET A 5 1.23 -27.02 7.54
CA MET A 5 2.10 -26.08 6.79
C MET A 5 1.50 -24.67 6.68
N ILE A 6 0.18 -24.55 6.48
CA ILE A 6 -0.50 -23.24 6.45
C ILE A 6 -0.38 -22.53 7.81
N ARG A 7 -0.37 -23.30 8.91
CA ARG A 7 -0.30 -22.76 10.27
C ARG A 7 1.11 -22.33 10.68
N GLU A 8 2.14 -23.03 10.19
CA GLU A 8 3.55 -22.70 10.48
C GLU A 8 4.00 -21.42 9.76
N GLU A 9 3.55 -21.17 8.52
CA GLU A 9 3.77 -19.89 7.82
C GLU A 9 3.09 -18.70 8.53
N GLN A 10 1.91 -18.93 9.13
CA GLN A 10 1.21 -17.89 9.90
C GLN A 10 1.93 -17.48 11.20
N HIS A 11 2.79 -18.35 11.75
CA HIS A 11 3.53 -18.07 12.99
C HIS A 11 4.97 -17.58 12.76
N SER A 12 5.55 -17.80 11.57
CA SER A 12 6.91 -17.33 11.25
C SER A 12 6.95 -15.87 10.76
N ALA A 13 5.80 -15.33 10.33
CA ALA A 13 5.69 -13.91 10.03
C ALA A 13 5.81 -13.11 11.34
N ARG A 14 7.00 -12.54 11.59
CA ARG A 14 7.18 -11.41 12.51
C ARG A 14 5.97 -10.50 12.40
N ALA A 15 5.34 -10.15 13.52
CA ALA A 15 4.22 -9.22 13.53
C ALA A 15 4.62 -7.98 12.72
N LEU A 16 3.99 -7.80 11.55
CA LEU A 16 4.30 -6.70 10.63
C LEU A 16 3.83 -5.42 11.30
N HIS A 17 4.74 -4.76 12.01
CA HIS A 17 4.48 -3.49 12.66
C HIS A 17 5.04 -2.38 11.80
N ILE A 18 4.13 -1.61 11.19
CA ILE A 18 4.48 -0.36 10.51
C ILE A 18 4.43 0.75 11.57
N PRO A 19 5.51 1.51 11.77
CA PRO A 19 5.48 2.67 12.66
C PRO A 19 4.42 3.69 12.23
N GLU A 20 3.64 4.20 13.17
CA GLU A 20 2.62 5.24 12.89
C GLU A 20 3.25 6.55 12.36
N GLN A 21 4.52 6.80 12.66
CA GLN A 21 5.22 8.07 12.41
C GLN A 21 6.12 8.05 11.15
N ASP A 22 5.93 7.08 10.24
CA ASP A 22 6.66 7.01 8.95
C ASP A 22 5.99 7.83 7.83
N LEU A 23 5.41 8.98 8.19
CA LEU A 23 4.76 9.87 7.23
C LEU A 23 5.81 10.83 6.65
N SER A 24 6.07 10.71 5.36
CA SER A 24 6.52 11.88 4.58
C SER A 24 5.54 13.02 4.81
N THR A 25 6.05 14.25 5.00
CA THR A 25 5.21 15.45 5.26
C THR A 25 4.12 15.63 4.19
N GLU A 26 4.37 15.16 2.96
CA GLU A 26 3.48 15.27 1.81
C GLU A 26 2.32 14.25 1.83
N ALA A 27 2.43 13.19 2.63
CA ALA A 27 1.51 12.04 2.70
C ALA A 27 0.18 12.33 3.43
N THR A 28 0.02 13.56 3.93
CA THR A 28 -1.19 14.03 4.61
C THR A 28 -2.06 14.90 3.67
N THR A 29 -1.67 15.03 2.41
CA THR A 29 -2.40 15.81 1.42
C THR A 29 -3.49 14.96 0.76
N GLN A 30 -4.65 15.56 0.54
CA GLN A 30 -5.68 14.94 -0.29
C GLN A 30 -5.24 14.95 -1.75
N MET A 31 -5.59 13.90 -2.49
CA MET A 31 -5.40 13.85 -3.95
C MET A 31 -6.08 15.04 -4.63
N SER A 32 -5.50 15.51 -5.73
CA SER A 32 -6.20 16.45 -6.62
C SER A 32 -7.46 15.80 -7.20
N ALA A 33 -8.45 16.62 -7.58
CA ALA A 33 -9.73 16.11 -8.10
C ALA A 33 -9.57 15.24 -9.36
N GLU A 34 -8.62 15.59 -10.24
CA GLU A 34 -8.32 14.81 -11.45
C GLU A 34 -7.75 13.44 -11.10
N VAL A 35 -6.75 13.40 -10.23
CA VAL A 35 -6.12 12.16 -9.74
C VAL A 35 -7.15 11.28 -9.05
N ALA A 36 -7.94 11.85 -8.12
CA ALA A 36 -8.96 11.13 -7.39
C ALA A 36 -9.99 10.48 -8.32
N ARG A 37 -10.37 11.19 -9.40
CA ARG A 37 -11.28 10.66 -10.43
C ARG A 37 -10.68 9.46 -11.15
N VAL A 38 -9.44 9.57 -11.62
CA VAL A 38 -8.76 8.45 -12.31
C VAL A 38 -8.62 7.23 -11.39
N ILE A 39 -8.28 7.46 -10.11
CA ILE A 39 -8.16 6.41 -9.10
C ILE A 39 -9.50 5.71 -8.82
N GLU A 40 -10.60 6.47 -8.79
CA GLU A 40 -11.94 5.90 -8.57
C GLU A 40 -12.45 5.17 -9.82
N ASP A 41 -12.33 5.77 -11.00
CA ASP A 41 -12.77 5.18 -12.28
C ASP A 41 -12.01 3.88 -12.60
N SER A 42 -10.73 3.80 -12.22
CA SER A 42 -9.91 2.58 -12.34
C SER A 42 -10.19 1.53 -11.27
N ARG A 43 -11.00 1.85 -10.25
CA ARG A 43 -11.28 1.00 -9.07
C ARG A 43 -10.04 0.60 -8.28
N LEU A 44 -8.93 1.32 -8.45
CA LEU A 44 -7.65 0.92 -7.86
C LEU A 44 -7.72 0.84 -6.34
N ARG A 45 -8.32 1.85 -5.70
CA ARG A 45 -8.50 1.90 -4.25
C ARG A 45 -9.20 0.63 -3.73
N ARG A 46 -10.27 0.21 -4.41
CA ARG A 46 -11.03 -0.99 -4.03
C ARG A 46 -10.19 -2.26 -4.16
N ILE A 47 -9.41 -2.39 -5.24
CA ILE A 47 -8.51 -3.54 -5.45
C ILE A 47 -7.46 -3.61 -4.36
N LEU A 48 -6.82 -2.48 -4.04
CA LEU A 48 -5.80 -2.43 -2.99
C LEU A 48 -6.39 -2.68 -1.59
N GLN A 49 -7.61 -2.23 -1.32
CA GLN A 49 -8.33 -2.55 -0.08
C GLN A 49 -8.62 -4.05 0.03
N MET A 50 -9.05 -4.70 -1.06
CA MET A 50 -9.24 -6.14 -1.10
C MET A 50 -7.91 -6.88 -0.90
N PHE A 51 -6.84 -6.42 -1.54
CA PHE A 51 -5.50 -6.98 -1.35
C PHE A 51 -5.04 -6.85 0.10
N ASN A 52 -5.21 -5.67 0.71
CA ASN A 52 -4.89 -5.45 2.12
C ASN A 52 -5.66 -6.42 3.03
N ARG A 53 -6.96 -6.60 2.79
CA ARG A 53 -7.81 -7.49 3.58
C ARG A 53 -7.42 -8.97 3.41
N ASP A 54 -7.27 -9.42 2.16
CA ASP A 54 -7.21 -10.84 1.83
C ASP A 54 -5.78 -11.42 1.91
N TYR A 55 -4.76 -10.59 1.68
CA TYR A 55 -3.35 -11.02 1.62
C TYR A 55 -2.47 -10.40 2.69
N LEU A 56 -2.74 -9.15 3.07
CA LEU A 56 -1.98 -8.47 4.14
C LEU A 56 -2.68 -8.57 5.50
N TYR A 57 -3.83 -9.22 5.57
CA TYR A 57 -4.62 -9.39 6.80
C TYR A 57 -4.91 -8.07 7.54
N GLY A 58 -5.10 -6.99 6.78
CA GLY A 58 -5.35 -5.64 7.29
C GLY A 58 -4.12 -4.92 7.85
N GLN A 59 -2.92 -5.48 7.71
CA GLN A 59 -1.68 -4.90 8.23
C GLN A 59 -1.06 -3.84 7.30
N GLY A 60 -1.63 -3.63 6.11
CA GLY A 60 -1.22 -2.58 5.20
C GLY A 60 -1.79 -1.21 5.58
N ARG A 61 -1.00 -0.17 5.35
CA ARG A 61 -1.33 1.23 5.59
C ARG A 61 -1.46 1.99 4.27
N PHE A 62 -2.49 2.83 4.18
CA PHE A 62 -2.67 3.73 3.05
C PHE A 62 -2.24 5.15 3.42
N ASP A 63 -1.49 5.79 2.55
CA ASP A 63 -1.28 7.23 2.60
C ASP A 63 -1.68 7.85 1.25
N GLU A 64 -2.19 9.08 1.30
CA GLU A 64 -2.62 9.84 0.12
C GLU A 64 -1.68 10.99 -0.15
N TYR A 65 -1.51 11.29 -1.43
CA TYR A 65 -0.68 12.39 -1.90
C TYR A 65 -1.46 13.13 -2.97
N LYS A 66 -1.10 14.38 -3.22
CA LYS A 66 -1.69 15.19 -4.29
C LYS A 66 -1.81 14.45 -5.63
N ASP A 67 -0.80 13.63 -5.96
CA ASP A 67 -0.63 13.01 -7.27
C ASP A 67 -0.99 11.51 -7.29
N GLY A 68 -1.39 10.94 -6.15
CA GLY A 68 -1.72 9.52 -6.06
C GLY A 68 -1.88 8.97 -4.65
N LEU A 69 -1.66 7.66 -4.50
CA LEU A 69 -1.72 6.99 -3.21
C LEU A 69 -0.64 5.90 -3.10
N ILE A 70 -0.34 5.53 -1.88
CA ILE A 70 0.55 4.42 -1.57
C ILE A 70 -0.13 3.42 -0.64
N LEU A 71 0.09 2.13 -0.89
CA LEU A 71 -0.14 1.06 0.08
C LEU A 71 1.21 0.55 0.58
N LYS A 72 1.50 0.72 1.87
CA LYS A 72 2.73 0.27 2.54
C LYS A 72 2.45 -0.93 3.44
N TRP A 73 3.37 -1.89 3.49
CA TRP A 73 3.32 -3.01 4.44
C TRP A 73 4.71 -3.59 4.72
N GLY A 74 4.79 -4.53 5.67
CA GLY A 74 6.06 -5.11 6.11
C GLY A 74 6.49 -4.58 7.47
N ASP A 75 7.69 -4.96 7.89
CA ASP A 75 8.35 -4.40 9.08
C ASP A 75 9.37 -3.34 8.68
N GLY A 76 9.98 -2.65 9.66
CA GLY A 76 11.02 -1.63 9.41
C GLY A 76 12.22 -2.09 8.57
N TYR A 77 12.41 -3.40 8.36
CA TYR A 77 13.50 -4.00 7.57
C TYR A 77 13.06 -4.47 6.18
N SER A 78 11.79 -4.82 6.00
CA SER A 78 11.23 -5.44 4.80
C SER A 78 10.12 -4.60 4.16
N ARG A 79 10.10 -3.29 4.42
CA ARG A 79 9.09 -2.34 3.93
C ARG A 79 8.87 -2.53 2.43
N LYS A 80 7.66 -2.98 2.08
CA LYS A 80 7.16 -3.09 0.71
C LYS A 80 6.10 -2.02 0.52
N HIS A 81 5.98 -1.54 -0.71
CA HIS A 81 4.91 -0.63 -1.07
C HIS A 81 4.48 -0.81 -2.51
N ILE A 82 3.23 -0.43 -2.77
CA ILE A 82 2.71 -0.18 -4.11
C ILE A 82 2.44 1.31 -4.16
N TRP A 83 3.22 2.02 -4.97
CA TRP A 83 2.98 3.41 -5.27
C TRP A 83 2.15 3.50 -6.55
N ALA A 84 1.07 4.27 -6.51
CA ALA A 84 0.23 4.52 -7.67
C ALA A 84 0.05 6.02 -7.86
N THR A 85 0.60 6.55 -8.95
CA THR A 85 0.42 7.93 -9.38
C THR A 85 -0.44 8.02 -10.63
N VAL A 86 -0.95 9.22 -10.88
CA VAL A 86 -1.61 9.56 -12.14
C VAL A 86 -0.75 10.54 -12.92
N GLU A 87 -0.35 10.16 -14.12
CA GLU A 87 0.45 10.99 -15.03
C GLU A 87 -0.27 11.05 -16.39
N ASP A 88 -0.62 12.26 -16.83
CA ASP A 88 -1.36 12.49 -18.07
C ASP A 88 -2.63 11.63 -18.20
N GLY A 89 -3.35 11.45 -17.08
CA GLY A 89 -4.56 10.62 -17.00
C GLY A 89 -4.33 9.10 -16.94
N ASN A 90 -3.07 8.66 -16.92
CA ASN A 90 -2.70 7.24 -16.86
C ASN A 90 -2.28 6.85 -15.45
N LEU A 91 -2.67 5.65 -15.02
CA LEU A 91 -2.14 5.05 -13.80
C LEU A 91 -0.72 4.55 -14.02
N VAL A 92 0.20 5.03 -13.18
CA VAL A 92 1.59 4.58 -13.14
C VAL A 92 1.82 3.84 -11.82
N PHE A 93 2.24 2.59 -11.92
CA PHE A 93 2.59 1.76 -10.78
C PHE A 93 4.10 1.70 -10.60
N GLU A 94 4.58 2.14 -9.44
CA GLU A 94 5.97 1.99 -9.06
C GLU A 94 6.09 0.99 -7.91
N THR A 95 6.90 -0.05 -8.12
CA THR A 95 7.18 -1.11 -7.14
C THR A 95 8.59 -1.00 -6.56
N SER A 96 9.36 0.03 -6.94
CA SER A 96 10.77 0.12 -6.58
C SER A 96 10.99 0.87 -5.25
N HIS A 97 11.98 0.39 -4.50
CA HIS A 97 12.46 0.95 -3.24
C HIS A 97 13.13 2.35 -3.39
N PHE A 98 13.09 2.98 -4.57
CA PHE A 98 13.81 4.24 -4.84
C PHE A 98 13.16 5.47 -4.21
N LYS A 99 11.83 5.51 -4.08
CA LYS A 99 11.16 6.56 -3.31
C LYS A 99 11.24 6.16 -1.84
N LYS A 100 12.05 6.90 -1.07
CA LYS A 100 12.08 6.77 0.39
C LYS A 100 10.66 7.07 0.90
N CYS A 101 10.07 6.08 1.57
CA CYS A 101 8.77 6.23 2.25
C CYS A 101 8.82 7.34 3.29
#